data_AF-A0A7W1S7P8-F1
#
_entry.id   AF-A0A7W1S7P8-F1
#
_cell.length_a   1.000
_cell.length_b   1.000
_cell.length_c   1.000
_cell.angle_alpha   90.00
_cell.angle_beta   90.00
_cell.angle_gamma   90.00
#
_symmetry.space_group_name_H-M   'P 1'
#
loop_
_entity.id
_entity.type
_entity.pdbx_description
1 polymer ?
#
loop_
_entity_poly.entity_id
_entity_poly.type
_entity_poly.pdbx_seq_one_letter_code
_entity_poly.pdbx_strand_id
1 'polypeptide(L)'
;MIGNENFSNLSIELLAEHCADETRKFRQRIIIDTRYCFELLCRAYRDADEAALSHSYRIYLPLLSARAKRHVLFSQSCQNAEFFARAAFANSYNAIKGEKFLQKFSKIEAVIGYLHACLNSVILQDIKDNPAEISLEDERLITALMPSYDTSLEQGELWSHISSLLPDREDRLLARLRFILEMKPSEIVQYYPRIWATPRDVSIALQRIRRHLRADIYLHQLAGLNKEFNHNESETQTKLDENADENP
;
A
#
# COMPACT_ATOMS: atom_id res chain seq x y z
N MET A 1 -13.30 -3.53 -28.93
CA MET A 1 -14.59 -4.22 -28.74
C MET A 1 -14.28 -5.61 -28.22
N ILE A 2 -14.52 -5.89 -26.94
CA ILE A 2 -14.47 -7.25 -26.39
C ILE A 2 -15.71 -7.38 -25.50
N GLY A 3 -16.53 -8.38 -25.82
CA GLY A 3 -17.88 -8.54 -25.32
C GLY A 3 -17.95 -8.79 -23.82
N ASN A 4 -19.18 -8.69 -23.29
CA ASN A 4 -19.57 -9.20 -21.99
C ASN A 4 -19.35 -10.72 -21.95
N GLU A 5 -18.11 -11.17 -21.78
CA GLU A 5 -17.85 -12.55 -21.38
C GLU A 5 -18.29 -12.70 -19.93
N ASN A 6 -19.19 -13.65 -19.68
CA ASN A 6 -19.68 -13.95 -18.35
C ASN A 6 -18.62 -14.82 -17.64
N PHE A 7 -17.66 -14.17 -16.98
CA PHE A 7 -16.50 -14.81 -16.34
C PHE A 7 -16.89 -15.92 -15.36
N SER A 8 -18.09 -15.85 -14.80
CA SER A 8 -18.65 -16.87 -13.89
C SER A 8 -18.84 -18.25 -14.54
N ASN A 9 -18.86 -18.36 -15.87
CA ASN A 9 -18.98 -19.64 -16.58
C ASN A 9 -17.64 -20.23 -17.05
N LEU A 10 -16.52 -19.52 -16.85
CA LEU A 10 -15.20 -20.04 -17.25
C LEU A 10 -14.73 -21.13 -16.27
N SER A 11 -13.95 -22.10 -16.75
CA SER A 11 -13.33 -23.10 -15.88
C SER A 11 -12.25 -22.47 -14.99
N ILE A 12 -11.98 -23.10 -13.86
CA ILE A 12 -10.97 -22.63 -12.91
C ILE A 12 -9.58 -22.68 -13.55
N GLU A 13 -9.32 -23.69 -14.36
CA GLU A 13 -8.06 -23.88 -15.08
C GLU A 13 -7.81 -22.72 -16.04
N LEU A 14 -8.83 -22.31 -16.80
CA LEU A 14 -8.73 -21.22 -17.75
C LEU A 14 -8.57 -19.87 -17.04
N LEU A 15 -9.32 -19.65 -15.95
CA LEU A 15 -9.14 -18.47 -15.09
C LEU A 15 -7.73 -18.41 -14.49
N ALA A 16 -7.20 -19.54 -14.04
CA ALA A 16 -5.87 -19.64 -13.44
C ALA A 16 -4.76 -19.45 -14.46
N GLU A 17 -4.92 -19.98 -15.68
CA GLU A 17 -3.98 -19.77 -16.78
C GLU A 17 -3.91 -18.29 -17.16
N HIS A 18 -5.06 -17.67 -17.44
CA HIS A 18 -5.11 -16.23 -17.72
C HIS A 18 -4.55 -15.42 -16.55
N CYS A 19 -4.95 -15.68 -15.31
CA CYS A 19 -4.44 -14.90 -14.17
C CYS A 19 -2.92 -15.09 -13.95
N ALA A 20 -2.39 -16.29 -14.15
CA ALA A 20 -0.95 -16.53 -14.04
C ALA A 20 -0.15 -15.80 -15.14
N ASP A 21 -0.67 -15.81 -16.36
CA ASP A 21 -0.07 -15.08 -17.49
C ASP A 21 -0.16 -13.58 -17.29
N GLU A 22 -1.30 -13.07 -16.85
CA GLU A 22 -1.48 -11.65 -16.54
C GLU A 22 -0.61 -11.19 -15.37
N THR A 23 -0.46 -12.01 -14.32
CA THR A 23 0.45 -11.71 -13.19
C THR A 23 1.92 -11.74 -13.63
N ARG A 24 2.29 -12.59 -14.59
CA ARG A 24 3.63 -12.62 -15.19
C ARG A 24 3.87 -11.42 -16.09
N LYS A 25 2.87 -11.06 -16.91
CA LYS A 25 2.85 -9.87 -17.78
C LYS A 25 2.88 -8.57 -16.97
N PHE A 26 2.28 -8.54 -15.77
CA PHE A 26 2.42 -7.44 -14.81
C PHE A 26 3.89 -7.19 -14.46
N ARG A 27 4.61 -8.27 -14.12
CA ARG A 27 6.06 -8.20 -13.86
C ARG A 27 6.86 -7.80 -15.10
N GLN A 28 6.34 -8.08 -16.29
CA GLN A 28 6.93 -7.74 -17.59
C GLN A 28 6.36 -6.44 -18.20
N ARG A 29 5.59 -5.65 -17.44
CA ARG A 29 5.13 -4.31 -17.80
C ARG A 29 4.08 -4.20 -18.93
N ILE A 30 3.26 -5.23 -19.18
CA ILE A 30 2.21 -5.23 -20.24
C ILE A 30 0.80 -5.04 -19.66
N ILE A 31 -0.09 -4.31 -20.35
CA ILE A 31 -1.51 -4.06 -19.99
C ILE A 31 -2.27 -5.36 -19.71
N ILE A 32 -3.02 -5.38 -18.60
CA ILE A 32 -3.66 -6.57 -18.03
C ILE A 32 -5.18 -6.47 -18.07
N ASP A 33 -5.83 -7.59 -18.37
CA ASP A 33 -7.22 -7.80 -17.97
C ASP A 33 -7.29 -8.41 -16.57
N THR A 34 -7.61 -7.57 -15.59
CA THR A 34 -7.63 -7.96 -14.17
C THR A 34 -8.87 -8.75 -13.75
N ARG A 35 -9.86 -8.88 -14.65
CA ARG A 35 -11.14 -9.52 -14.35
C ARG A 35 -11.00 -11.02 -14.10
N TYR A 36 -10.14 -11.70 -14.84
CA TYR A 36 -9.83 -13.13 -14.62
C TYR A 36 -9.24 -13.38 -13.24
N CYS A 37 -8.30 -12.53 -12.82
CA CYS A 37 -7.68 -12.62 -11.49
C CYS A 37 -8.64 -12.29 -10.36
N PHE A 38 -9.55 -11.33 -10.56
CA PHE A 38 -10.56 -11.01 -9.57
C PHE A 38 -11.57 -12.14 -9.42
N GLU A 39 -12.09 -12.70 -10.51
CA GLU A 39 -13.02 -13.84 -10.49
C GLU A 39 -12.40 -15.08 -9.84
N LEU A 40 -11.12 -15.38 -10.13
CA LEU A 40 -10.41 -16.48 -9.48
C LEU A 40 -10.35 -16.32 -7.95
N LEU A 41 -10.09 -15.09 -7.47
CA LEU A 41 -10.10 -14.80 -6.04
C LEU A 41 -11.52 -14.80 -5.44
N CYS A 42 -12.54 -14.38 -6.20
CA CYS A 42 -13.94 -14.54 -5.78
C CYS A 42 -14.23 -16.02 -5.50
N ARG A 43 -13.92 -16.93 -6.42
CA ARG A 43 -14.16 -18.37 -6.21
C ARG A 43 -13.34 -18.94 -5.06
N ALA A 44 -12.09 -18.53 -4.94
CA ALA A 44 -11.22 -18.96 -3.84
C ALA A 44 -11.72 -18.49 -2.47
N TYR A 45 -12.11 -17.22 -2.32
CA TYR A 45 -12.41 -16.61 -1.02
C TYR A 45 -13.89 -16.65 -0.66
N ARG A 46 -14.79 -16.37 -1.60
CA ARG A 46 -16.25 -16.37 -1.38
C ARG A 46 -16.80 -17.79 -1.39
N ASP A 47 -16.53 -18.54 -2.47
CA ASP A 47 -17.11 -19.88 -2.68
C ASP A 47 -16.34 -20.99 -1.95
N ALA A 48 -15.19 -20.65 -1.37
CA ALA A 48 -14.27 -21.59 -0.73
C ALA A 48 -13.86 -22.75 -1.65
N ASP A 49 -13.76 -22.49 -2.96
CA ASP A 49 -13.34 -23.48 -3.94
C ASP A 49 -11.85 -23.81 -3.77
N GLU A 50 -11.54 -25.08 -3.47
CA GLU A 50 -10.19 -25.55 -3.16
C GLU A 50 -9.23 -25.45 -4.35
N ALA A 51 -9.71 -25.66 -5.57
CA ALA A 51 -8.89 -25.57 -6.77
C ALA A 51 -8.54 -24.11 -7.07
N ALA A 52 -9.53 -23.21 -6.98
CA ALA A 52 -9.31 -21.77 -7.12
C ALA A 52 -8.37 -21.22 -6.04
N LEU A 53 -8.50 -21.70 -4.80
CA LEU A 53 -7.62 -21.32 -3.69
C LEU A 53 -6.18 -21.78 -3.95
N SER A 54 -5.99 -23.03 -4.39
CA SER A 54 -4.69 -23.59 -4.74
C SER A 54 -4.00 -22.81 -5.87
N HIS A 55 -4.76 -22.45 -6.92
CA HIS A 55 -4.26 -21.65 -8.02
C HIS A 55 -3.91 -20.22 -7.58
N SER A 56 -4.77 -19.57 -6.80
CA SER A 56 -4.54 -18.24 -6.25
C SER A 56 -3.27 -18.21 -5.40
N TYR A 57 -3.09 -19.20 -4.54
CA TYR A 57 -1.89 -19.35 -3.72
C TYR A 57 -0.63 -19.46 -4.58
N ARG A 58 -0.63 -20.32 -5.61
CA ARG A 58 0.51 -20.48 -6.52
C ARG A 58 0.86 -19.20 -7.28
N ILE A 59 -0.13 -18.39 -7.64
CA ILE A 59 0.06 -17.14 -8.40
C ILE A 59 0.62 -16.03 -7.49
N TYR A 60 0.03 -15.82 -6.32
CA TYR A 60 0.34 -14.68 -5.47
C TYR A 60 1.45 -14.93 -4.45
N LEU A 61 1.74 -16.18 -4.07
CA LEU A 61 2.81 -16.47 -3.11
C LEU A 61 4.17 -15.92 -3.56
N PRO A 62 4.63 -16.10 -4.83
CA PRO A 62 5.91 -15.53 -5.25
C PRO A 62 5.90 -13.99 -5.30
N LEU A 63 4.73 -13.37 -5.53
CA LEU A 63 4.58 -11.90 -5.51
C LEU A 63 4.79 -11.37 -4.08
N LEU A 64 4.12 -11.99 -3.10
CA LEU A 64 4.26 -11.64 -1.69
C LEU A 64 5.66 -11.95 -1.17
N SER A 65 6.28 -13.05 -1.57
CA SER A 65 7.67 -13.36 -1.21
C SER A 65 8.64 -12.31 -1.74
N ALA A 66 8.50 -11.88 -3.00
CA ALA A 66 9.32 -10.81 -3.57
C ALA A 66 9.07 -9.44 -2.91
N ARG A 67 7.86 -9.23 -2.37
CA ARG A 67 7.52 -8.04 -1.59
C ARG A 67 8.14 -8.08 -0.20
N ALA A 68 8.08 -9.22 0.50
CA ALA A 68 8.68 -9.42 1.81
C ALA A 68 10.19 -9.12 1.78
N LYS A 69 10.92 -9.63 0.77
CA LYS A 69 12.36 -9.35 0.59
C LYS A 69 12.71 -7.86 0.43
N ARG A 70 11.75 -7.03 0.02
CA ARG A 70 11.93 -5.58 -0.16
C ARG A 70 11.46 -4.78 1.05
N HIS A 71 10.89 -5.43 2.06
CA HIS A 71 10.46 -4.76 3.28
C HIS A 71 11.69 -4.26 4.03
N VAL A 72 11.63 -3.02 4.52
CA VAL A 72 12.77 -2.34 5.16
C VAL A 72 13.30 -3.10 6.38
N LEU A 73 12.41 -3.75 7.12
CA LEU A 73 12.76 -4.52 8.32
C LEU A 73 12.97 -6.02 8.05
N PHE A 74 12.99 -6.47 6.79
CA PHE A 74 13.12 -7.90 6.48
C PHE A 74 14.44 -8.50 7.00
N SER A 75 15.53 -7.74 6.97
CA SER A 75 16.83 -8.18 7.49
C SER A 75 16.88 -8.39 9.00
N GLN A 76 15.90 -7.84 9.74
CA GLN A 76 15.82 -7.98 11.19
C GLN A 76 15.11 -9.27 11.62
N SER A 77 14.52 -10.01 10.68
CA SER A 77 13.81 -11.26 10.95
C SER A 77 14.71 -12.46 10.63
N CYS A 78 14.62 -13.51 11.45
CA CYS A 78 15.22 -14.82 11.16
C CYS A 78 14.39 -15.67 10.17
N GLN A 79 13.17 -15.24 9.86
CA GLN A 79 12.27 -15.94 8.95
C GLN A 79 12.61 -15.66 7.48
N ASN A 80 12.28 -16.63 6.63
CA ASN A 80 12.42 -16.45 5.19
C ASN A 80 11.21 -15.72 4.58
N ALA A 81 11.39 -15.17 3.38
CA ALA A 81 10.34 -14.40 2.70
C ALA A 81 9.08 -15.21 2.38
N GLU A 82 9.23 -16.53 2.18
CA GLU A 82 8.11 -17.42 1.90
C GLU A 82 7.24 -17.63 3.13
N PHE A 83 7.83 -17.73 4.32
CA PHE A 83 7.10 -17.78 5.59
C PHE A 83 6.13 -16.60 5.73
N PHE A 84 6.62 -15.38 5.53
CA PHE A 84 5.78 -14.18 5.60
C PHE A 84 4.67 -14.17 4.54
N ALA A 85 4.99 -14.56 3.31
CA ALA A 85 4.01 -14.65 2.23
C ALA A 85 2.89 -15.65 2.56
N ARG A 86 3.24 -16.81 3.12
CA ARG A 86 2.29 -17.84 3.55
C ARG A 86 1.38 -17.36 4.67
N ALA A 87 1.98 -16.77 5.70
CA ALA A 87 1.25 -16.24 6.85
C ALA A 87 0.32 -15.10 6.45
N ALA A 88 0.76 -14.18 5.58
CA ALA A 88 -0.08 -13.12 5.04
C ALA A 88 -1.30 -13.66 4.29
N PHE A 89 -1.09 -14.66 3.43
CA PHE A 89 -2.16 -15.28 2.67
C PHE A 89 -3.16 -16.00 3.59
N ALA A 90 -2.67 -16.80 4.55
CA ALA A 90 -3.52 -17.50 5.52
C ALA A 90 -4.35 -16.53 6.38
N ASN A 91 -3.71 -15.48 6.90
CA ASN A 91 -4.38 -14.46 7.72
C ASN A 91 -5.45 -13.73 6.90
N SER A 92 -5.13 -13.34 5.66
CA SER A 92 -6.10 -12.71 4.79
C SER A 92 -7.30 -13.62 4.52
N TYR A 93 -7.07 -14.88 4.11
CA TYR A 93 -8.14 -15.84 3.83
C TYR A 93 -9.07 -16.01 5.04
N ASN A 94 -8.52 -16.22 6.23
CA ASN A 94 -9.32 -16.38 7.44
C ASN A 94 -10.10 -15.12 7.83
N ALA A 95 -9.56 -13.93 7.54
CA ALA A 95 -10.20 -12.67 7.88
C ALA A 95 -11.37 -12.31 6.95
N ILE A 96 -11.28 -12.61 5.65
CA ILE A 96 -12.19 -12.08 4.62
C ILE A 96 -12.91 -13.15 3.77
N LYS A 97 -12.76 -14.45 4.04
CA LYS A 97 -13.53 -15.50 3.33
C LYS A 97 -15.05 -15.37 3.50
N GLY A 98 -15.79 -15.96 2.57
CA GLY A 98 -17.25 -15.92 2.47
C GLY A 98 -17.76 -14.58 1.94
N GLU A 99 -18.99 -14.21 2.31
CA GLU A 99 -19.67 -12.98 1.87
C GLU A 99 -18.89 -11.68 2.19
N LYS A 100 -18.03 -11.72 3.22
CA LYS A 100 -17.16 -10.60 3.59
C LYS A 100 -16.23 -10.18 2.45
N PHE A 101 -15.88 -11.10 1.54
CA PHE A 101 -14.98 -10.81 0.43
C PHE A 101 -15.59 -9.78 -0.53
N LEU A 102 -16.82 -10.02 -1.02
CA LEU A 102 -17.49 -9.12 -1.96
C LEU A 102 -18.02 -7.85 -1.31
N GLN A 103 -18.36 -7.90 -0.01
CA GLN A 103 -18.69 -6.70 0.75
C GLN A 103 -17.50 -5.74 0.83
N LYS A 104 -16.28 -6.28 0.94
CA LYS A 104 -15.06 -5.48 1.13
C LYS A 104 -14.39 -5.09 -0.19
N PHE A 105 -14.51 -5.91 -1.23
CA PHE A 105 -13.74 -5.74 -2.46
C PHE A 105 -14.61 -5.85 -3.70
N SER A 106 -14.44 -4.88 -4.61
CA SER A 106 -15.06 -4.87 -5.95
C SER A 106 -14.06 -4.98 -7.09
N LYS A 107 -12.75 -4.94 -6.78
CA LYS A 107 -11.66 -4.99 -7.77
C LYS A 107 -10.40 -5.63 -7.20
N ILE A 108 -9.57 -6.18 -8.09
CA ILE A 108 -8.35 -6.91 -7.71
C ILE A 108 -7.36 -6.05 -6.92
N GLU A 109 -7.25 -4.75 -7.25
CA GLU A 109 -6.23 -3.87 -6.70
C GLU A 109 -6.41 -3.72 -5.19
N ALA A 110 -7.67 -3.69 -4.74
CA ALA A 110 -8.00 -3.58 -3.32
C ALA A 110 -7.66 -4.88 -2.57
N VAL A 111 -7.82 -6.04 -3.21
CA VAL A 111 -7.44 -7.33 -2.63
C VAL A 111 -5.92 -7.45 -2.50
N ILE A 112 -5.17 -7.04 -3.52
CA ILE A 112 -3.70 -7.02 -3.47
C ILE A 112 -3.19 -6.03 -2.43
N GLY A 113 -3.79 -4.84 -2.34
CA GLY A 113 -3.48 -3.87 -1.29
C GLY A 113 -3.71 -4.45 0.11
N TYR A 114 -4.81 -5.17 0.32
CA TYR A 114 -5.09 -5.84 1.59
C TYR A 114 -4.09 -6.96 1.90
N LEU A 115 -3.71 -7.78 0.92
CA LEU A 115 -2.67 -8.80 1.07
C LEU A 115 -1.32 -8.19 1.47
N HIS A 116 -0.95 -7.04 0.88
CA HIS A 116 0.26 -6.30 1.28
C HIS A 116 0.15 -5.77 2.70
N ALA A 117 -1.02 -5.28 3.13
CA ALA A 117 -1.22 -4.86 4.51
C ALA A 117 -1.06 -6.04 5.47
N CYS A 118 -1.68 -7.19 5.17
CA CYS A 118 -1.48 -8.43 5.95
C CYS A 118 0.00 -8.81 6.02
N LEU A 119 0.74 -8.70 4.91
CA LEU A 119 2.17 -9.00 4.88
C LEU A 119 2.97 -8.08 5.81
N ASN A 120 2.72 -6.78 5.77
CA ASN A 120 3.38 -5.83 6.66
C ASN A 120 3.05 -6.14 8.13
N SER A 121 1.79 -6.41 8.46
CA SER A 121 1.38 -6.76 9.82
C SER A 121 2.09 -8.01 10.33
N VAL A 122 2.23 -9.05 9.50
CA VAL A 122 2.94 -10.28 9.90
C VAL A 122 4.43 -10.02 10.12
N ILE A 123 5.08 -9.24 9.25
CA ILE A 123 6.51 -8.91 9.42
C ILE A 123 6.74 -8.11 10.71
N LEU A 124 5.92 -7.08 10.95
CA LEU A 124 6.03 -6.27 12.17
C LEU A 124 5.76 -7.08 13.43
N GLN A 125 4.76 -7.97 13.38
CA GLN A 125 4.44 -8.87 14.49
C GLN A 125 5.59 -9.83 14.80
N ASP A 126 6.21 -10.42 13.77
CA ASP A 126 7.37 -11.32 13.94
C ASP A 126 8.57 -10.62 14.58
N ILE A 127 8.86 -9.39 14.15
CA ILE A 127 9.95 -8.57 14.73
C ILE A 127 9.65 -8.21 16.20
N LYS A 128 8.38 -7.92 16.51
CA LYS A 128 7.95 -7.63 17.88
C LYS A 128 8.07 -8.85 18.79
N ASP A 129 7.69 -10.02 18.29
CA ASP A 129 7.71 -11.27 19.05
C ASP A 129 9.13 -11.85 19.15
N ASN A 130 10.00 -11.52 18.20
CA ASN A 130 11.40 -11.93 18.15
C ASN A 130 12.32 -10.71 17.97
N PRO A 131 12.44 -9.85 19.00
CA PRO A 131 13.29 -8.68 18.90
C PRO A 131 14.75 -9.12 18.78
N ALA A 132 15.34 -8.92 17.60
CA ALA A 132 16.79 -8.87 17.46
C ALA A 132 17.34 -7.62 18.19
N GLU A 133 18.64 -7.35 18.12
CA GLU A 133 19.17 -6.03 18.49
C GLU A 133 18.64 -4.98 17.50
N ILE A 134 17.41 -4.49 17.75
CA ILE A 134 16.73 -3.49 16.94
C ILE A 134 17.28 -2.12 17.32
N SER A 135 17.69 -1.32 16.33
CA SER A 135 18.11 0.06 16.54
C SER A 135 16.94 0.95 16.98
N LEU A 136 17.20 2.02 17.73
CA LEU A 136 16.19 3.03 18.09
C LEU A 136 15.47 3.62 16.86
N GLU A 137 16.15 3.74 15.72
CA GLU A 137 15.54 4.16 14.45
C GLU A 137 14.51 3.13 13.94
N ASP A 138 14.82 1.84 14.07
CA ASP A 138 13.94 0.75 13.63
C ASP A 138 12.73 0.61 14.56
N GLU A 139 12.88 0.83 15.88
CA GLU A 139 11.74 0.88 16.82
C GLU A 139 10.74 1.99 16.47
N ARG A 140 11.23 3.17 16.09
CA ARG A 140 10.38 4.29 15.62
C ARG A 140 9.69 3.95 14.30
N LEU A 141 10.40 3.30 13.38
CA LEU A 141 9.84 2.80 12.12
C LEU A 141 8.76 1.73 12.36
N ILE A 142 8.97 0.78 13.27
CA ILE A 142 7.99 -0.24 13.65
C ILE A 142 6.72 0.43 14.18
N THR A 143 6.88 1.38 15.09
CA THR A 143 5.77 2.14 15.68
C THR A 143 4.98 2.91 14.62
N ALA A 144 5.66 3.54 13.66
CA ALA A 144 5.03 4.28 12.57
C ALA A 144 4.36 3.39 11.52
N LEU A 145 4.84 2.16 11.33
CA LEU A 145 4.32 1.22 10.32
C LEU A 145 3.24 0.28 10.87
N MET A 146 3.05 0.21 12.19
CA MET A 146 1.99 -0.60 12.81
C MET A 146 0.61 0.00 12.51
N PRO A 147 -0.32 -0.74 11.89
CA PRO A 147 -1.68 -0.26 11.69
C PRO A 147 -2.41 -0.18 13.03
N SER A 148 -3.03 0.98 13.33
CA SER A 148 -4.11 1.09 14.30
C SER A 148 -5.29 0.22 13.84
N TYR A 149 -6.00 -0.40 14.76
CA TYR A 149 -7.07 -1.38 14.47
C TYR A 149 -8.30 -0.80 13.74
N ASP A 150 -8.38 0.52 13.53
CA ASP A 150 -9.45 1.21 12.78
C ASP A 150 -9.19 1.35 11.26
N THR A 151 -8.13 0.71 10.76
CA THR A 151 -7.50 1.01 9.47
C THR A 151 -8.38 0.87 8.23
N SER A 152 -9.52 0.15 8.25
CA SER A 152 -10.30 -0.06 7.02
C SER A 152 -11.14 1.16 6.61
N LEU A 153 -11.65 1.92 7.60
CA LEU A 153 -12.33 3.20 7.37
C LEU A 153 -11.29 4.31 7.18
N GLU A 154 -10.26 4.30 8.03
CA GLU A 154 -9.16 5.28 8.00
C GLU A 154 -8.35 5.21 6.69
N GLN A 155 -8.15 4.03 6.07
CA GLN A 155 -7.50 3.93 4.75
C GLN A 155 -8.35 4.54 3.62
N GLY A 156 -9.68 4.43 3.72
CA GLY A 156 -10.62 5.05 2.79
C GLY A 156 -10.64 6.56 2.95
N GLU A 157 -10.68 7.06 4.19
CA GLU A 157 -10.62 8.47 4.52
C GLU A 157 -9.26 9.10 4.18
N LEU A 158 -8.16 8.41 4.49
CA LEU A 158 -6.80 8.83 4.13
C LEU A 158 -6.64 8.91 2.61
N TRP A 159 -7.13 7.92 1.86
CA TRP A 159 -7.09 7.97 0.40
C TRP A 159 -8.00 9.05 -0.18
N SER A 160 -9.16 9.31 0.45
CA SER A 160 -10.05 10.42 0.10
C SER A 160 -9.39 11.78 0.34
N HIS A 161 -8.67 11.93 1.46
CA HIS A 161 -7.90 13.13 1.80
C HIS A 161 -6.71 13.33 0.87
N ILE A 162 -5.91 12.28 0.60
CA ILE A 162 -4.84 12.33 -0.40
C ILE A 162 -5.41 12.70 -1.78
N SER A 163 -6.60 12.21 -2.11
CA SER A 163 -7.28 12.55 -3.37
C SER A 163 -7.83 13.98 -3.40
N SER A 164 -8.18 14.59 -2.25
CA SER A 164 -8.63 15.99 -2.19
C SER A 164 -7.46 16.97 -2.31
N LEU A 165 -6.28 16.59 -1.82
CA LEU A 165 -5.03 17.35 -1.94
C LEU A 165 -4.44 17.39 -3.35
N LEU A 166 -4.87 16.47 -4.22
CA LEU A 166 -4.39 16.35 -5.59
C LEU A 166 -5.49 16.82 -6.56
N PRO A 167 -5.44 18.08 -7.03
CA PRO A 167 -6.49 18.64 -7.88
C PRO A 167 -6.57 17.94 -9.24
N ASP A 168 -5.42 17.59 -9.80
CA ASP A 168 -5.33 16.98 -11.12
C ASP A 168 -5.76 15.51 -11.10
N ARG A 169 -6.62 15.15 -12.06
CA ARG A 169 -7.07 13.77 -12.26
C ARG A 169 -5.90 12.84 -12.57
N GLU A 170 -4.91 13.35 -13.29
CA GLU A 170 -3.70 12.62 -13.66
C GLU A 170 -2.80 12.37 -12.44
N ASP A 171 -2.67 13.34 -11.53
CA ASP A 171 -1.87 13.18 -10.31
C ASP A 171 -2.51 12.18 -9.33
N ARG A 172 -3.85 12.18 -9.23
CA ARG A 172 -4.58 11.15 -8.48
C ARG A 172 -4.36 9.75 -9.05
N LEU A 173 -4.41 9.63 -10.37
CA LEU A 173 -4.12 8.39 -11.06
C LEU A 173 -2.67 7.96 -10.82
N LEU A 174 -1.70 8.87 -10.93
CA LEU A 174 -0.29 8.60 -10.72
C LEU A 174 0.02 8.21 -9.28
N ALA A 175 -0.58 8.89 -8.29
CA ALA A 175 -0.46 8.52 -6.89
C ALA A 175 -0.97 7.10 -6.65
N ARG A 176 -2.11 6.72 -7.26
CA ARG A 176 -2.64 5.35 -7.18
C ARG A 176 -1.68 4.34 -7.80
N LEU A 177 -1.20 4.62 -9.02
CA LEU A 177 -0.28 3.76 -9.75
C LEU A 177 1.03 3.56 -8.98
N ARG A 178 1.52 4.61 -8.30
CA ARG A 178 2.83 4.56 -7.62
C ARG A 178 2.76 4.07 -6.17
N PHE A 179 1.76 4.45 -5.40
CA PHE A 179 1.71 4.18 -3.96
C PHE A 179 0.87 2.95 -3.62
N ILE A 180 -0.17 2.67 -4.39
CA ILE A 180 -1.04 1.49 -4.18
C ILE A 180 -0.56 0.34 -5.05
N LEU A 181 -0.34 0.61 -6.34
CA LEU A 181 0.04 -0.41 -7.33
C LEU A 181 1.55 -0.55 -7.51
N GLU A 182 2.33 0.33 -6.86
CA GLU A 182 3.79 0.30 -6.80
C GLU A 182 4.53 0.27 -8.13
N MET A 183 3.87 0.70 -9.19
CA MET A 183 4.43 0.74 -10.53
C MET A 183 5.63 1.67 -10.56
N LYS A 184 6.69 1.27 -11.26
CA LYS A 184 7.88 2.08 -11.52
C LYS A 184 7.55 3.17 -12.54
N PRO A 185 8.30 4.28 -12.57
CA PRO A 185 8.11 5.33 -13.58
C PRO A 185 8.13 4.81 -15.02
N SER A 186 9.01 3.84 -15.32
CA SER A 186 9.06 3.17 -16.63
C SER A 186 7.81 2.35 -16.96
N GLU A 187 7.14 1.81 -15.95
CA GLU A 187 5.90 1.04 -16.10
C GLU A 187 4.73 1.99 -16.33
N ILE A 188 4.65 3.11 -15.62
CA ILE A 188 3.55 4.07 -15.77
C ILE A 188 3.49 4.64 -17.20
N VAL A 189 4.64 4.97 -17.79
CA VAL A 189 4.76 5.47 -19.17
C VAL A 189 4.28 4.44 -20.19
N GLN A 190 4.58 3.15 -19.95
CA GLN A 190 4.19 2.09 -20.88
C GLN A 190 2.68 1.89 -20.95
N TYR A 191 1.96 2.10 -19.83
CA TYR A 191 0.51 1.92 -19.76
C TYR A 191 -0.26 3.21 -20.06
N TYR A 192 0.34 4.37 -19.79
CA TYR A 192 -0.26 5.69 -20.00
C TYR A 192 0.64 6.62 -20.84
N PRO A 193 1.10 6.20 -22.04
CA PRO A 193 2.05 6.98 -22.84
C PRO A 193 1.45 8.30 -23.36
N ARG A 194 0.12 8.38 -23.42
CA ARG A 194 -0.62 9.59 -23.81
C ARG A 194 -0.69 10.63 -22.67
N ILE A 195 -0.46 10.21 -21.43
CA ILE A 195 -0.51 11.07 -20.24
C ILE A 195 0.93 11.42 -19.80
N TRP A 196 1.80 10.42 -19.74
CA TRP A 196 3.23 10.62 -19.48
C TRP A 196 4.05 9.99 -20.58
N ALA A 197 4.73 10.83 -21.37
CA ALA A 197 5.51 10.40 -22.53
C ALA A 197 6.85 9.76 -22.13
N THR A 198 7.44 10.19 -21.01
CA THR A 198 8.74 9.69 -20.55
C THR A 198 8.76 9.37 -19.05
N PRO A 199 9.67 8.47 -18.60
CA PRO A 199 9.82 8.15 -17.17
C PRO A 199 10.25 9.36 -16.33
N ARG A 200 10.83 10.37 -16.99
CA ARG A 200 11.19 11.64 -16.39
C ARG A 200 9.95 12.47 -16.07
N ASP A 201 8.97 12.50 -16.96
CA ASP A 201 7.69 13.19 -16.74
C ASP A 201 6.95 12.60 -15.54
N VAL A 202 6.98 11.27 -15.40
CA VAL A 202 6.44 10.58 -14.22
C VAL A 202 7.20 10.98 -12.95
N SER A 203 8.53 11.05 -13.00
CA SER A 203 9.35 11.48 -11.85
C SER A 203 9.05 12.91 -11.43
N ILE A 204 8.84 13.82 -12.38
CA ILE A 204 8.48 15.22 -12.14
C ILE A 204 7.08 15.31 -11.52
N ALA A 205 6.10 14.60 -12.08
CA ALA A 205 4.74 14.57 -11.53
C ALA A 205 4.70 13.93 -10.13
N LEU A 206 5.52 12.91 -9.86
CA LEU A 206 5.70 12.37 -8.50
C LEU A 206 6.34 13.36 -7.54
N GLN A 207 7.27 14.20 -8.00
CA GLN A 207 7.86 15.25 -7.18
C GLN A 207 6.83 16.34 -6.85
N ARG A 208 5.96 16.69 -7.79
CA ARG A 208 4.81 17.58 -7.58
C ARG A 208 3.85 16.99 -6.53
N ILE A 209 3.43 15.73 -6.70
CA ILE A 209 2.58 15.02 -5.73
C ILE A 209 3.22 15.04 -4.34
N ARG A 210 4.50 14.66 -4.21
CA ARG A 210 5.19 14.68 -2.91
C ARG A 210 5.24 16.07 -2.27
N ARG A 211 5.32 17.14 -3.08
CA ARG A 211 5.28 18.51 -2.57
C ARG A 211 3.92 18.83 -1.96
N HIS A 212 2.83 18.43 -2.59
CA HIS A 212 1.48 18.60 -2.05
C HIS A 212 1.27 17.78 -0.77
N LEU A 213 1.69 16.52 -0.76
CA LEU A 213 1.58 15.66 0.42
C LEU A 213 2.44 16.16 1.60
N ARG A 214 3.63 16.73 1.32
CA ARG A 214 4.48 17.35 2.33
C ARG A 214 4.03 18.74 2.78
N ALA A 215 3.02 19.33 2.15
CA ALA A 215 2.45 20.59 2.62
C ALA A 215 1.27 20.35 3.58
N ASP A 216 0.75 19.13 3.65
CA ASP A 216 -0.46 18.81 4.40
C ASP A 216 -0.18 18.46 5.86
N ILE A 217 -0.80 19.20 6.77
CA ILE A 217 -0.58 19.09 8.23
C ILE A 217 -1.14 17.76 8.77
N TYR A 218 -2.28 17.32 8.25
CA TYR A 218 -2.93 16.08 8.68
C TYR A 218 -2.05 14.85 8.38
N LEU A 219 -1.41 14.79 7.20
CA LEU A 219 -0.45 13.74 6.87
C LEU A 219 0.82 13.79 7.75
N HIS A 220 1.28 14.96 8.21
CA HIS A 220 2.40 15.05 9.15
C HIS A 220 2.05 14.50 10.52
N GLN A 221 0.85 14.83 11.01
CA GLN A 221 0.34 14.31 12.29
C GLN A 221 0.19 12.79 12.25
N LEU A 222 -0.36 12.26 11.15
CA LEU A 222 -0.57 10.82 10.98
C LEU A 222 0.74 10.03 10.82
N ALA A 223 1.79 10.65 10.26
CA ALA A 223 3.12 10.05 10.14
C ALA A 223 3.99 10.19 11.40
N GLY A 224 3.50 10.83 12.46
CA GLY A 224 4.28 11.13 13.67
C GLY A 224 5.45 12.10 13.41
N LEU A 225 5.43 12.83 12.28
CA LEU A 225 6.50 13.73 11.83
C LEU A 225 6.26 15.17 12.31
N ASN A 226 5.80 15.35 13.54
CA ASN A 226 5.78 16.67 14.15
C ASN A 226 7.22 17.19 14.24
N LYS A 227 7.62 17.99 13.25
CA LYS A 227 8.58 19.06 13.50
C LYS A 227 7.94 19.92 14.57
N GLU A 228 8.61 20.05 15.70
CA GLU A 228 8.43 21.12 16.65
C GLU A 228 8.50 22.46 15.90
N PHE A 229 7.37 22.92 15.39
CA PHE A 229 7.14 24.32 15.11
C PHE A 229 6.73 24.96 16.43
N ASN A 230 7.71 25.08 17.34
CA ASN A 230 7.65 25.95 18.51
C ASN A 230 9.07 26.26 18.98
N HIS A 231 9.79 27.02 18.15
CA HIS A 231 10.79 27.95 18.66
C HIS A 231 10.75 29.20 17.78
N ASN A 232 10.05 30.22 18.29
CA ASN A 232 10.41 31.65 18.23
C ASN A 232 9.19 32.57 18.29
N GLU A 233 8.44 32.56 19.41
CA GLU A 233 7.63 33.74 19.84
C GLU A 233 7.58 33.85 21.37
N SER A 234 8.71 33.64 22.08
CA SER A 234 8.76 33.90 23.54
C SER A 234 10.07 34.55 24.02
N GLU A 235 10.84 35.18 23.14
CA GLU A 235 12.02 35.96 23.55
C GLU A 235 11.88 37.48 23.41
N THR A 236 10.68 38.00 23.13
CA THR A 236 10.47 39.46 22.99
C THR A 236 9.61 40.11 24.08
N GLN A 237 9.20 39.39 25.15
CA GLN A 237 8.33 39.97 26.19
C GLN A 237 8.84 39.86 27.64
N THR A 238 10.12 39.52 27.87
CA THR A 238 10.71 39.52 29.24
C THR A 238 12.02 40.31 29.33
N LYS A 239 12.09 41.44 28.61
CA LYS A 239 13.16 42.45 28.78
C LYS A 239 12.65 43.89 28.84
N LEU A 240 11.37 44.08 29.16
CA LEU A 240 10.77 45.42 29.32
C LEU A 240 10.27 45.75 30.73
N ASP A 241 10.36 44.83 31.70
CA ASP A 241 9.96 45.09 33.09
C ASP A 241 11.14 45.17 34.09
N GLU A 242 12.39 45.22 33.60
CA GLU A 242 13.59 45.35 34.47
C GLU A 242 14.24 46.75 34.47
N ASN A 243 13.58 47.77 33.88
CA ASN A 243 14.09 49.15 33.85
C ASN A 243 13.01 50.20 34.22
N ALA A 244 12.25 49.96 35.29
CA ALA A 244 11.30 50.96 35.80
C ALA A 244 11.18 51.00 37.33
N ASP A 245 12.22 50.60 38.07
CA ASP A 245 12.27 50.84 39.51
C ASP A 245 13.72 51.08 39.97
N GLU A 246 14.31 52.18 39.48
CA GLU A 246 15.34 52.91 40.22
C GLU A 246 15.04 54.42 40.16
N ASN A 247 14.66 54.92 41.33
CA ASN A 247 14.89 56.25 41.88
C ASN A 247 13.94 57.41 41.51
N PRO A 248 13.62 58.26 42.51
CA PRO A 248 14.61 59.06 43.24
C PRO A 248 14.84 58.73 44.72
#